data_AF-A0A2I0P0I3-F1
#
_entry.id   AF-A0A2I0P0I3-F1
#
_cell.length_a   1.000
_cell.length_b   1.000
_cell.length_c   1.000
_cell.angle_alpha   90.00
_cell.angle_beta   90.00
_cell.angle_gamma   90.00
#
_symmetry.space_group_name_H-M   'P 1'
#
loop_
_entity.id
_entity.type
_entity.pdbx_description
1 polymer ?
#
loop_
_entity_poly.entity_id
_entity_poly.type
_entity_poly.pdbx_seq_one_letter_code
_entity_poly.pdbx_strand_id
1 'polypeptide(L)'
;MHERHDIPNKLQGETLVRKKLFDRYKERPLVRILPELNVIKIGGHGIIDYGGDVVRPLVEELGSLSEHHQILVITGGGVRVRHIMDIGLDLGMPTG
;
A
#
# COMPACT_ATOMS: atom_id res chain seq x y z
N MET A 1 4.65 -23.20 -34.14
CA MET A 1 3.90 -22.60 -33.02
C MET A 1 4.00 -23.60 -31.88
N HIS A 2 4.66 -23.27 -30.77
CA HIS A 2 4.84 -24.21 -29.67
C HIS A 2 3.50 -24.49 -29.01
N GLU A 3 3.27 -25.76 -28.64
CA GLU A 3 2.06 -26.19 -27.97
C GLU A 3 2.01 -25.59 -26.56
N ARG A 4 0.87 -24.98 -26.21
CA ARG A 4 0.69 -24.38 -24.90
C ARG A 4 0.42 -25.49 -23.89
N HIS A 5 1.36 -25.71 -22.97
CA HIS A 5 1.15 -26.59 -21.84
C HIS A 5 0.38 -25.87 -20.74
N ASP A 6 -0.84 -26.33 -20.48
CA ASP A 6 -1.70 -25.80 -19.45
C ASP A 6 -1.85 -26.76 -18.27
N ILE A 7 -1.99 -26.19 -17.08
CA ILE A 7 -2.35 -26.94 -15.87
C ILE A 7 -3.88 -26.95 -15.76
N PRO A 8 -4.52 -28.12 -15.61
CA PRO A 8 -5.97 -28.21 -15.43
C PRO A 8 -6.43 -27.44 -14.18
N ASN A 9 -7.17 -26.34 -14.37
CA ASN A 9 -7.75 -25.55 -13.29
C ASN A 9 -8.91 -24.65 -13.78
N LYS A 10 -9.59 -23.95 -12.86
CA LYS A 10 -10.77 -23.11 -13.16
C LYS A 10 -10.49 -21.83 -13.97
N LEU A 11 -9.23 -21.52 -14.21
CA LEU A 11 -8.72 -20.37 -14.96
C LEU A 11 -7.91 -20.79 -16.20
N GLN A 12 -7.90 -22.08 -16.54
CA GLN A 12 -7.22 -22.57 -17.72
C GLN A 12 -7.71 -21.85 -18.97
N GLY A 13 -6.78 -21.44 -19.85
CA GLY A 13 -7.12 -20.71 -21.07
C GLY A 13 -7.54 -19.24 -20.85
N GLU A 14 -7.61 -18.74 -19.62
CA GLU A 14 -7.95 -17.34 -19.33
C GLU A 14 -6.77 -16.39 -19.49
N THR A 15 -7.06 -15.12 -19.81
CA THR A 15 -6.07 -14.03 -19.90
C THR A 15 -6.08 -13.11 -18.66
N LEU A 16 -6.97 -13.36 -17.71
CA LEU A 16 -7.20 -12.60 -16.47
C LEU A 16 -7.64 -11.14 -16.64
N VAL A 17 -7.87 -10.67 -17.87
CA VAL A 17 -8.34 -9.30 -18.16
C VAL A 17 -9.76 -9.23 -18.74
N ARG A 18 -10.39 -10.38 -19.02
CA ARG A 18 -11.73 -10.45 -19.61
C ARG A 18 -12.81 -10.10 -18.57
N LYS A 19 -13.69 -9.13 -18.87
CA LYS A 19 -14.80 -8.72 -17.98
C LYS A 19 -15.68 -9.88 -17.49
N LYS A 20 -16.07 -10.79 -18.40
CA LYS A 20 -16.88 -11.98 -18.07
C LYS A 20 -16.24 -12.91 -17.03
N LEU A 21 -14.90 -12.93 -16.94
CA LEU A 21 -14.19 -13.69 -15.92
C LEU A 21 -14.36 -13.05 -14.55
N PHE A 22 -14.29 -11.71 -14.47
CA PHE A 22 -14.53 -10.97 -13.24
C PHE A 22 -15.97 -11.13 -12.76
N ASP A 23 -16.95 -11.08 -13.66
CA ASP A 23 -18.37 -11.29 -13.32
C ASP A 23 -18.60 -12.66 -12.66
N ARG A 24 -17.93 -13.71 -13.15
CA ARG A 24 -17.99 -15.07 -12.58
C ARG A 24 -17.49 -15.15 -11.13
N TYR A 25 -16.61 -14.25 -10.72
CA TYR A 25 -15.97 -14.28 -9.40
C TYR A 25 -16.31 -13.07 -8.52
N LYS A 26 -17.24 -12.23 -8.97
CA LYS A 26 -17.64 -10.99 -8.29
C LYS A 26 -18.27 -11.21 -6.92
N GLU A 27 -18.97 -12.34 -6.73
CA GLU A 27 -19.73 -12.65 -5.51
C GLU A 27 -18.94 -13.43 -4.47
N ARG A 28 -17.62 -13.55 -4.62
CA ARG A 28 -16.81 -14.27 -3.64
C ARG A 28 -16.78 -13.52 -2.30
N PRO A 29 -16.98 -14.21 -1.17
CA PRO A 29 -16.93 -13.57 0.13
C PRO A 29 -15.54 -12.96 0.36
N LEU A 30 -15.51 -11.65 0.60
CA LEU A 30 -14.29 -10.96 0.98
C LEU A 30 -13.88 -11.42 2.38
N VAL A 31 -12.71 -12.05 2.49
CA VAL A 31 -12.16 -12.45 3.78
C VAL A 31 -11.32 -11.30 4.33
N ARG A 32 -11.67 -10.83 5.54
CA ARG A 32 -10.81 -9.91 6.29
C ARG A 32 -9.65 -10.70 6.89
N ILE A 33 -8.45 -10.55 6.30
CA ILE A 33 -7.24 -11.28 6.74
C ILE A 33 -6.83 -10.87 8.15
N LEU A 34 -6.87 -9.56 8.44
CA LEU A 34 -6.58 -8.97 9.76
C LEU A 34 -7.71 -8.00 10.13
N PRO A 35 -8.86 -8.49 10.63
CA PRO A 35 -10.04 -7.66 10.86
C PRO A 35 -9.83 -6.62 11.97
N GLU A 36 -8.92 -6.88 12.91
CA GLU A 36 -8.65 -6.02 14.07
C GLU A 36 -7.43 -5.08 13.89
N LEU A 37 -6.76 -5.15 12.74
CA LEU A 37 -5.57 -4.33 12.48
C LEU A 37 -5.97 -2.89 12.17
N ASN A 38 -5.42 -1.96 12.93
CA ASN A 38 -5.50 -0.52 12.69
C ASN A 38 -4.30 -0.09 11.85
N VAL A 39 -4.55 0.51 10.68
CA VAL A 39 -3.50 1.03 9.81
C VAL A 39 -3.44 2.55 9.96
N ILE A 40 -2.33 3.06 10.47
CA ILE A 40 -2.14 4.49 10.73
C ILE A 40 -1.04 5.03 9.82
N LYS A 41 -1.40 5.98 8.95
CA LYS A 41 -0.43 6.65 8.08
C LYS A 41 0.01 7.97 8.69
N ILE A 42 1.30 8.09 8.98
CA ILE A 42 1.95 9.30 9.48
C ILE A 42 2.52 10.08 8.29
N GLY A 43 2.10 11.35 8.15
CA GLY A 43 2.53 12.22 7.07
C GLY A 43 4.01 12.59 7.17
N GLY A 44 4.79 12.36 6.11
CA GLY A 44 6.19 12.80 6.05
C GLY A 44 6.32 14.31 6.24
N HIS A 45 5.67 15.09 5.35
CA HIS A 45 5.70 16.55 5.42
C HIS A 45 4.77 17.11 6.51
N GLY A 46 3.67 16.43 6.80
CA GLY A 46 2.68 16.91 7.77
C GLY A 46 3.07 16.68 9.24
N ILE A 47 4.01 15.77 9.52
CA ILE A 47 4.39 15.39 10.89
C ILE A 47 5.90 15.18 10.98
N ILE A 48 6.46 14.22 10.23
CA ILE A 48 7.84 13.74 10.44
C ILE A 48 8.88 14.85 10.21
N ASP A 49 8.70 15.66 9.17
CA ASP A 49 9.62 16.75 8.82
C ASP A 49 9.62 17.90 9.85
N TYR A 50 8.65 17.96 10.77
CA TYR A 50 8.64 18.92 11.88
C TYR A 50 9.54 18.49 13.06
N GLY A 51 10.12 17.29 13.01
CA GLY A 51 11.15 16.87 13.96
C GLY A 51 10.62 16.46 15.34
N GLY A 52 11.52 16.40 16.31
CA GLY A 52 11.31 15.73 17.60
C GLY A 52 10.16 16.28 18.43
N ASP A 53 9.94 17.60 18.42
CA ASP A 53 8.92 18.24 19.25
C ASP A 53 7.50 17.85 18.83
N VAL A 54 7.31 17.53 17.54
CA VAL A 54 6.03 17.05 16.99
C VAL A 54 5.96 15.51 16.99
N VAL A 55 7.07 14.83 16.71
CA VAL A 55 7.10 13.38 16.55
C VAL A 55 7.09 12.64 17.89
N ARG A 56 7.82 13.11 18.91
CA ARG A 56 7.98 12.39 20.19
C ARG A 56 6.63 12.18 20.92
N PRO A 57 5.74 13.18 21.05
CA PRO A 57 4.44 12.97 21.68
C PRO A 57 3.61 11.89 20.97
N LEU A 58 3.64 11.88 19.63
CA LEU A 58 2.93 10.87 18.84
C LEU A 58 3.52 9.47 19.02
N VAL A 59 4.85 9.35 19.17
CA VAL A 59 5.49 8.06 19.45
C VAL A 59 5.07 7.54 20.81
N GLU A 60 4.99 8.39 21.84
CA GLU A 60 4.53 8.00 23.17
C GLU A 60 3.06 7.54 23.15
N GLU A 61 2.18 8.29 22.47
CA GLU A 61 0.77 7.93 22.33
C GLU A 61 0.57 6.63 21.56
N LEU A 62 1.21 6.48 20.40
CA LEU A 62 1.16 5.26 19.60
C LEU A 62 1.74 4.06 20.35
N GLY A 63 2.80 4.28 21.13
CA GLY A 63 3.38 3.27 22.01
C GLY A 63 2.35 2.74 23.01
N SER A 64 1.67 3.63 23.74
CA SER A 64 0.64 3.24 24.70
C SER A 64 -0.54 2.51 24.03
N LEU A 65 -0.99 2.98 22.86
CA LEU A 65 -2.09 2.34 22.14
C LEU A 65 -1.71 0.95 21.61
N SER A 66 -0.45 0.74 21.24
CA SER A 66 0.04 -0.53 20.70
C SER A 66 -0.03 -1.70 21.70
N GLU A 67 -0.10 -1.40 23.00
CA GLU A 67 -0.28 -2.42 24.05
C GLU A 67 -1.66 -3.08 23.99
N HIS A 68 -2.66 -2.36 23.48
CA HIS A 68 -4.07 -2.77 23.51
C HIS A 68 -4.65 -3.00 22.10
N HIS A 69 -3.99 -2.48 21.06
CA HIS A 69 -4.46 -2.54 19.69
C HIS A 69 -3.39 -3.06 18.73
N GLN A 70 -3.79 -3.89 17.77
CA GLN A 70 -2.91 -4.23 16.65
C GLN A 70 -2.78 -3.00 15.74
N ILE A 71 -1.57 -2.45 15.63
CA ILE A 71 -1.31 -1.22 14.86
C ILE A 71 -0.21 -1.48 13.83
N LEU A 72 -0.46 -1.09 12.58
CA LEU A 72 0.53 -0.94 11.53
C LEU A 72 0.74 0.55 11.27
N VAL A 73 1.92 1.05 11.63
CA VAL A 73 2.32 2.44 11.36
C VAL A 73 3.04 2.49 10.00
N ILE A 74 2.59 3.41 9.13
CA ILE A 74 3.17 3.63 7.80
C ILE A 74 3.57 5.10 7.68
N THR A 75 4.77 5.38 7.19
CA THR A 75 5.29 6.76 7.07
C THR A 75 5.30 7.25 5.62
N GLY A 76 4.90 8.50 5.39
CA GLY A 76 5.10 9.17 4.11
C GLY A 76 6.53 9.70 3.92
N GLY A 77 6.95 9.96 2.68
CA GLY A 77 8.35 10.33 2.37
C GLY A 77 8.74 11.81 2.58
N GLY A 78 7.78 12.73 2.71
CA GLY A 78 8.02 14.12 3.12
C GLY A 78 8.65 15.03 2.06
N VAL A 79 9.24 16.14 2.51
CA VAL A 79 9.86 17.17 1.64
C VAL A 79 11.00 16.61 0.80
N ARG A 80 11.71 15.60 1.30
CA ARG A 80 12.80 14.94 0.57
C ARG A 80 12.30 14.22 -0.67
N VAL A 81 11.07 13.69 -0.65
CA VAL A 81 10.46 13.13 -1.87
C VAL A 81 10.20 14.23 -2.89
N ARG A 82 9.74 15.41 -2.48
CA ARG A 82 9.54 16.53 -3.42
C ARG A 82 10.85 16.90 -4.11
N HIS A 83 11.94 17.03 -3.35
CA HIS A 83 13.26 17.32 -3.92
C HIS A 83 13.72 16.26 -4.94
N ILE A 84 13.52 14.98 -4.65
CA ILE A 84 13.88 13.90 -5.59
C ILE A 84 12.98 13.94 -6.84
N MET A 85 11.69 14.26 -6.68
CA MET A 85 10.77 14.42 -7.81
C MET A 85 11.18 15.60 -8.69
N ASP A 86 11.61 16.72 -8.11
CA ASP A 86 12.09 17.89 -8.84
C ASP A 86 13.33 17.53 -9.68
N ILE A 87 14.28 16.78 -9.11
CA ILE A 87 15.45 16.27 -9.86
C ILE A 87 15.01 15.31 -10.97
N GLY A 88 14.10 14.38 -10.69
CA GLY A 88 13.62 13.42 -11.69
C GLY A 88 12.95 14.12 -12.87
N LEU A 89 12.16 15.16 -12.59
CA LEU A 89 11.54 16.01 -13.60
C LEU A 89 12.58 16.72 -14.48
N ASP A 90 13.63 17.28 -13.88
CA ASP A 90 14.72 17.93 -14.60
C ASP A 90 15.48 16.94 -15.52
N LEU A 91 15.58 15.68 -15.09
CA LEU A 91 16.16 14.59 -15.87
C LEU A 91 15.21 13.99 -16.93
N GLY A 92 14.00 14.53 -17.07
CA GLY A 92 13.00 14.03 -18.03
C GLY A 92 12.38 12.69 -17.65
N MET A 93 12.45 12.29 -16.37
CA MET A 93 11.81 11.07 -15.89
C MET A 93 10.28 11.26 -15.81
N PRO A 94 9.49 10.21 -16.10
CA PRO A 94 8.05 10.28 -15.91
C PRO A 94 7.72 10.43 -14.41
N THR A 95 6.69 11.20 -14.08
CA THR A 95 6.23 11.47 -12.71
C THR A 95 5.49 10.31 -12.04
N GLY A 96 5.63 9.10 -12.57
CA GLY A 96 4.73 7.98 -12.35
C GLY A 96 3.68 7.85 -13.45
#